data_AF-A0A9W8WA43-F1
#
_entry.id   AF-A0A9W8WA43-F1
#
_cell.length_a   1.000
_cell.length_b   1.000
_cell.length_c   1.000
_cell.angle_alpha   90.00
_cell.angle_beta   90.00
_cell.angle_gamma   90.00
#
_symmetry.space_group_name_H-M   'P 1'
#
loop_
_entity.id
_entity.type
_entity.pdbx_description
1 polymer ?
#
loop_
_entity_poly.entity_id
_entity_poly.type
_entity_poly.pdbx_seq_one_letter_code
_entity_poly.pdbx_strand_id
1 'polypeptide(L)'
;MPPSPTWHASQADEILRNDSELNCEYAPIAGIASFTSKAAEPILSAGSLALQEKRAVTLQTISGTGAVHLGAPFSLDLMRAICEGST
;
A
#
# COMPACT_ATOMS: atom_id res chain seq x y z
N MET A 1 -36.01 -2.78 16.04
CA MET A 1 -34.56 -2.95 16.15
C MET A 1 -33.92 -1.64 15.69
N PRO A 2 -33.15 -0.93 16.52
CA PRO A 2 -32.42 0.25 16.05
C PRO A 2 -31.41 -0.18 14.97
N PRO A 3 -31.11 0.66 13.96
CA PRO A 3 -30.10 0.34 12.95
C PRO A 3 -28.76 0.04 13.62
N SER A 4 -28.08 -1.03 13.17
CA SER A 4 -26.75 -1.39 13.65
C SER A 4 -25.74 -0.29 13.30
N PRO A 5 -24.66 -0.10 14.07
CA PRO A 5 -23.64 0.89 13.76
C PRO A 5 -23.04 0.59 12.39
N THR A 6 -23.29 1.47 11.42
CA THR A 6 -22.78 1.37 10.06
C THR A 6 -21.28 1.60 10.09
N TRP A 7 -20.55 0.49 9.94
CA TRP A 7 -19.12 0.40 9.68
C TRP A 7 -18.62 1.50 8.73
N HIS A 8 -17.42 2.04 9.00
CA HIS A 8 -16.82 3.18 8.30
C HIS A 8 -16.79 3.07 6.76
N ALA A 9 -16.76 1.87 6.19
CA ALA A 9 -16.77 1.74 4.74
C ALA A 9 -18.08 2.23 4.08
N SER A 10 -19.20 2.38 4.80
CA SER A 10 -20.42 3.00 4.23
C SER A 10 -20.21 4.49 3.95
N GLN A 11 -19.36 5.17 4.71
CA GLN A 11 -19.02 6.58 4.50
C GLN A 11 -17.98 6.72 3.38
N ALA A 12 -16.98 5.84 3.34
CA ALA A 12 -15.98 5.83 2.27
C ALA A 12 -16.64 5.55 0.90
N ASP A 13 -17.59 4.61 0.84
CA ASP A 13 -18.36 4.30 -0.37
C ASP A 13 -19.18 5.51 -0.85
N GLU A 14 -19.80 6.26 0.07
CA GLU A 14 -20.54 7.48 -0.27
C GLU A 14 -19.62 8.58 -0.83
N ILE A 15 -18.44 8.76 -0.22
CA ILE A 15 -17.43 9.70 -0.71
C ILE A 15 -17.00 9.32 -2.13
N LEU A 16 -16.68 8.04 -2.37
CA LEU A 16 -16.26 7.55 -3.69
C LEU A 16 -17.37 7.67 -4.74
N ARG A 17 -18.63 7.36 -4.39
CA ARG A 17 -19.77 7.46 -5.30
C ARG A 17 -20.07 8.89 -5.76
N ASN A 18 -19.75 9.87 -4.93
CA ASN A 18 -19.98 11.28 -5.21
C ASN A 18 -18.77 11.97 -5.86
N ASP A 19 -17.66 11.25 -6.07
CA ASP A 19 -16.46 11.77 -6.74
C ASP A 19 -16.68 11.80 -8.26
N SER A 20 -16.71 13.00 -8.85
CA SER A 20 -16.87 13.18 -10.30
C SER A 20 -15.66 12.72 -11.12
N GLU A 21 -14.50 12.53 -10.48
CA GLU A 21 -13.27 12.08 -11.13
C GLU A 21 -13.10 10.55 -11.06
N LEU A 22 -13.97 9.84 -10.32
CA LEU A 22 -13.92 8.38 -10.22
C LEU A 22 -14.12 7.75 -11.60
N ASN A 23 -13.17 6.90 -11.99
CA ASN A 23 -13.17 6.23 -13.28
C ASN A 23 -12.62 4.80 -13.16
N CYS A 24 -12.71 4.04 -14.25
CA CYS A 24 -12.20 2.67 -14.35
C CYS A 24 -10.88 2.60 -15.15
N GLU A 25 -10.13 3.70 -15.19
CA GLU A 25 -8.82 3.70 -15.86
C GLU A 25 -7.79 2.92 -15.05
N TYR A 26 -6.72 2.53 -15.72
CA TYR A 26 -5.61 1.88 -15.06
C TYR A 26 -4.95 2.82 -14.04
N ALA A 27 -4.85 2.35 -12.81
CA ALA A 27 -4.01 3.00 -11.81
C ALA A 27 -2.53 2.93 -12.23
N PRO A 28 -1.67 3.83 -11.71
CA PRO A 28 -0.23 3.71 -11.88
C PRO A 28 0.29 2.35 -11.40
N ILE A 29 1.37 1.85 -12.01
CA ILE A 29 1.95 0.52 -11.71
C ILE A 29 2.28 0.36 -10.21
N ALA A 30 2.79 1.42 -9.56
CA ALA A 30 3.11 1.39 -8.14
C ALA A 30 1.87 1.49 -7.22
N GLY A 31 0.70 1.77 -7.79
CA GLY A 31 -0.54 2.07 -7.07
C GLY A 31 -0.84 3.56 -6.98
N ILE A 32 -1.97 3.87 -6.34
CA ILE A 32 -2.43 5.24 -6.14
C ILE A 32 -1.57 5.90 -5.06
N ALA A 33 -0.91 7.02 -5.38
CA ALA A 33 0.08 7.64 -4.49
C ALA A 33 -0.48 8.03 -3.11
N SER A 34 -1.70 8.57 -3.07
CA SER A 34 -2.36 8.92 -1.81
C SER A 34 -2.68 7.68 -0.95
N PHE A 35 -3.01 6.57 -1.59
CA PHE A 35 -3.26 5.30 -0.92
C PHE A 35 -1.96 4.71 -0.37
N THR A 36 -0.90 4.61 -1.18
CA THR A 36 0.36 4.00 -0.75
C THR A 36 1.06 4.83 0.34
N SER A 37 1.04 6.16 0.25
CA SER A 37 1.60 7.01 1.32
C SER A 37 0.86 6.86 2.64
N LYS A 38 -0.48 6.75 2.59
CA LYS A 38 -1.30 6.61 3.80
C LYS A 38 -1.27 5.20 4.37
N ALA A 39 -1.16 4.17 3.52
CA ALA A 39 -1.04 2.78 3.95
C ALA A 39 0.26 2.51 4.73
N ALA A 40 1.31 3.30 4.52
CA ALA A 40 2.57 3.17 5.25
C ALA A 40 2.50 3.67 6.71
N GLU A 41 1.63 4.67 6.99
CA GLU A 41 1.55 5.32 8.30
C GLU A 41 1.14 4.35 9.44
N PRO A 42 0.13 3.48 9.30
CA PRO A 42 -0.25 2.54 10.37
C PRO A 42 0.84 1.50 10.68
N ILE A 43 1.65 1.13 9.69
CA ILE A 43 2.70 0.11 9.85
C ILE A 43 3.95 0.72 10.50
N LEU A 44 4.35 1.90 10.04
CA LEU A 44 5.60 2.54 10.46
C LEU A 44 5.40 3.59 11.56
N SER A 45 4.17 3.92 11.93
CA SER A 45 3.77 5.10 12.72
C SER A 45 3.94 6.43 11.97
N ALA A 46 2.93 7.29 12.09
CA ALA A 46 2.93 8.64 11.53
C ALA A 46 4.05 9.46 12.20
N GLY A 47 5.12 9.75 11.46
CA GLY A 47 6.28 10.48 11.96
C GLY A 47 7.54 9.66 12.20
N SER A 48 7.59 8.38 11.82
CA SER A 48 8.84 7.62 11.90
C SER A 48 9.95 8.21 11.02
N LEU A 49 11.20 8.05 11.48
CA LEU A 49 12.38 8.48 10.72
C LEU A 49 12.44 7.81 9.33
N ALA A 50 11.96 6.56 9.21
CA ALA A 50 11.92 5.86 7.94
C ALA A 50 11.07 6.58 6.89
N LEU A 51 9.95 7.19 7.31
CA LEU A 51 9.10 8.01 6.44
C LEU A 51 9.71 9.40 6.20
N GLN A 52 10.23 10.05 7.24
CA GLN A 52 10.82 11.40 7.13
C GLN A 52 12.07 11.42 6.22
N GLU A 53 12.92 10.41 6.33
CA GLU A 53 14.16 10.25 5.56
C GLU A 53 13.92 9.56 4.21
N LYS A 54 12.66 9.28 3.84
CA LYS A 54 12.27 8.64 2.57
C LYS A 54 12.97 7.30 2.32
N ARG A 55 13.17 6.51 3.38
CA ARG A 55 13.76 5.16 3.30
C ARG A 55 12.72 4.06 3.08
N ALA A 56 11.45 4.36 3.29
CA ALA A 56 10.35 3.43 3.02
C ALA A 56 9.84 3.58 1.58
N VAL A 57 9.63 2.45 0.91
CA VAL A 57 8.95 2.36 -0.38
C VAL A 57 7.69 1.51 -0.21
N THR A 58 6.58 1.92 -0.81
CA THR A 58 5.29 1.23 -0.70
C THR A 58 4.69 1.04 -2.09
N LEU A 59 4.29 -0.20 -2.39
CA LEU A 59 3.55 -0.55 -3.59
C LEU A 59 2.19 -1.10 -3.21
N GLN A 60 1.18 -0.81 -4.02
CA GLN A 60 -0.15 -1.40 -3.89
C GLN A 60 -0.15 -2.82 -4.46
N THR A 61 -0.64 -3.79 -3.70
CA THR A 61 -0.66 -5.21 -4.09
C THR A 61 -2.05 -5.81 -3.94
N ILE A 62 -2.25 -7.01 -4.51
CA ILE A 62 -3.49 -7.77 -4.33
C ILE A 62 -3.53 -8.37 -2.93
N SER A 63 -3.99 -7.55 -1.97
CA SER A 63 -4.02 -7.90 -0.55
C SER A 63 -2.65 -8.38 -0.04
N GLY A 64 -2.63 -9.10 1.08
CA GLY A 64 -1.42 -9.64 1.70
C GLY A 64 -0.75 -10.72 0.85
N THR A 65 -1.51 -11.57 0.16
CA THR A 65 -0.94 -12.62 -0.70
C THR A 65 -0.12 -12.04 -1.85
N GLY A 66 -0.60 -10.97 -2.49
CA GLY A 66 0.16 -10.25 -3.51
C GLY A 66 1.41 -9.60 -2.95
N ALA A 67 1.36 -9.07 -1.71
CA ALA A 67 2.52 -8.49 -1.05
C ALA A 67 3.63 -9.54 -0.81
N VAL A 68 3.27 -10.72 -0.32
CA VAL A 68 4.22 -11.82 -0.12
C VAL A 68 4.74 -12.36 -1.45
N HIS A 69 3.87 -12.49 -2.46
CA HIS A 69 4.25 -12.95 -3.79
C HIS A 69 5.28 -12.05 -4.46
N LEU A 70 5.19 -10.72 -4.28
CA LEU A 70 6.17 -9.77 -4.80
C LEU A 70 7.42 -9.67 -3.92
N GLY A 71 7.24 -9.67 -2.58
CA GLY A 71 8.34 -9.45 -1.64
C GLY A 71 9.29 -10.64 -1.47
N ALA A 72 8.78 -11.87 -1.55
CA ALA A 72 9.59 -13.08 -1.42
C ALA A 72 10.68 -13.23 -2.51
N PRO A 73 10.35 -13.16 -3.82
CA PRO A 73 11.37 -13.25 -4.87
C PRO A 73 12.34 -12.07 -4.82
N PHE A 74 11.85 -10.84 -4.56
CA PHE A 74 12.73 -9.68 -4.39
C PHE A 74 13.77 -9.89 -3.28
N SER A 75 13.35 -10.43 -2.13
CA SER A 75 14.25 -10.72 -1.02
C SER A 75 15.26 -11.82 -1.35
N LEU A 76 14.82 -12.84 -2.09
CA LEU A 76 15.70 -13.92 -2.55
C LEU A 76 16.75 -13.39 -3.54
N ASP A 77 16.33 -12.63 -4.53
CA ASP A 77 17.23 -12.06 -5.55
C ASP A 77 18.23 -11.08 -4.91
N LEU A 78 17.78 -10.28 -3.95
CA LEU A 78 18.66 -9.42 -3.16
C LEU A 78 19.72 -10.22 -2.41
N MET A 79 19.34 -11.30 -1.72
CA MET A 79 20.31 -12.15 -1.02
C MET A 79 21.31 -12.79 -1.99
N ARG A 80 20.84 -13.26 -3.16
CA ARG A 80 21.73 -13.81 -4.19
C ARG A 80 22.73 -12.77 -4.67
N ALA A 81 22.27 -11.55 -4.97
CA ALA A 81 23.14 -10.46 -5.39
C ALA A 81 24.21 -10.12 -4.33
N ILE A 82 23.85 -10.16 -3.04
CA ILE A 82 24.80 -9.93 -1.94
C ILE A 82 25.85 -11.03 -1.87
N CYS A 83 25.45 -12.29 -2.01
CA CYS A 83 26.37 -13.43 -1.97
C CYS A 83 27.28 -13.50 -3.21
N GLU A 84 26.73 -13.27 -4.40
CA GLU A 84 27.44 -13.35 -5.68
C GLU A 84 28.35 -12.12 -5.92
N GLY A 85 28.05 -10.96 -5.32
CA GLY A 85 28.85 -9.74 -5.42
C GLY A 85 30.00 -9.60 -4.39
N SER A 86 30.25 -10.63 -3.57
CA SER A 86 31.28 -10.60 -2.51
C SER A 86 32.60 -11.33 -2.88
N THR A 87 32.84 -11.58 -4.17
CA THR A 87 34.14 -12.03 -4.72
C THR A 87 34.80 -10.95 -5.56
#